data_AF-A0A434CM97-F1
#
_entry.id   AF-A0A434CM97-F1
#
_cell.length_a   1.000
_cell.length_b   1.000
_cell.length_c   1.000
_cell.angle_alpha   90.00
_cell.angle_beta   90.00
_cell.angle_gamma   90.00
#
_symmetry.space_group_name_H-M   'P 1'
#
loop_
_entity.id
_entity.type
_entity.pdbx_description
1 polymer ?
#
loop_
_entity_poly.entity_id
_entity_poly.type
_entity_poly.pdbx_seq_one_letter_code
_entity_poly.pdbx_strand_id
1 'polypeptide(L)'
;ADEPEREPVPVEIIARERPLQVLQNLIGPLISPLASAGLIIVVVIFMLLEREDLRDRFIRLVGYGDLHRTTEALQEAGKRVGRYLLMQLVVNIVYAVPIAFGLWVLGIPNAMLWGLLALALRFVPYIGPIVGALLPLFLALAVAPGWSLVLWTAGLFVAMEMITGNVVEPWLYGSRTGLSPLAIIVAAIFWTWLWGPLGLVLSTPLTVCLVVLGRHVPQFEFLDVLFGNEPVLEPHARLYQRLLAGDPEEATDHAEEILEEKYLFEFYDKVAIPALLLGEQDRVRGVMGDVQRRQVAASAQTLVANLDDSAQEEAEEEDPAAAEETGSRKDKETQGEGEDDVELPDGTDMAV
;
A
#
# COMPACT_ATOMS: atom_id res chain seq x y z
N ALA A 1 20.02 79.28 14.40
CA ALA A 1 20.46 78.19 15.27
C ALA A 1 20.25 76.94 14.47
N ASP A 2 21.34 76.42 13.90
CA ASP A 2 21.35 75.27 13.00
C ASP A 2 21.85 74.10 13.86
N GLU A 3 20.96 73.18 14.23
CA GLU A 3 21.34 71.99 14.98
C GLU A 3 21.92 70.97 13.98
N PRO A 4 23.12 70.41 14.22
CA PRO A 4 23.70 69.45 13.28
C PRO A 4 22.92 68.14 13.34
N GLU A 5 22.41 67.71 12.17
CA GLU A 5 21.78 66.39 11.98
C GLU A 5 22.78 65.28 12.40
N ARG A 6 22.39 64.49 13.41
CA ARG A 6 23.17 63.33 13.85
C ARG A 6 22.99 62.19 12.85
N GLU A 7 24.04 61.89 12.09
CA GLU A 7 24.10 60.68 11.27
C GLU A 7 23.97 59.42 12.15
N PRO A 8 23.11 58.47 11.78
CA PRO A 8 22.89 57.26 12.57
C PRO A 8 24.15 56.40 12.56
N VAL A 9 24.70 56.17 13.75
CA VAL A 9 25.84 55.27 13.93
C VAL A 9 25.40 53.83 13.64
N PRO A 10 26.10 53.08 12.77
CA PRO A 10 25.76 51.69 12.51
C PRO A 10 26.03 50.87 13.77
N VAL A 11 24.96 50.41 14.43
CA VAL A 11 25.04 49.52 15.57
C VAL A 11 25.08 48.08 15.05
N GLU A 12 26.26 47.48 15.05
CA GLU A 12 26.43 46.05 14.79
C GLU A 12 25.90 45.29 16.01
N ILE A 13 24.71 44.68 15.86
CA ILE A 13 24.11 43.86 16.90
C ILE A 13 24.91 42.55 16.96
N ILE A 14 25.98 42.53 17.75
CA ILE A 14 26.66 41.28 18.11
C ILE A 14 25.72 40.54 19.06
N ALA A 15 24.78 39.79 18.49
CA ALA A 15 24.04 38.78 19.21
C ALA A 15 25.06 37.76 19.72
N ARG A 16 25.50 37.91 20.98
CA ARG A 16 26.18 36.83 21.69
C ARG A 16 25.14 35.75 21.94
N GLU A 17 24.87 34.95 20.93
CA GLU A 17 24.22 33.65 21.15
C GLU A 17 25.08 32.92 22.17
N ARG A 18 24.51 32.65 23.35
CA ARG A 18 25.25 31.93 24.38
C ARG A 18 25.58 30.56 23.77
N PRO A 19 26.85 30.12 23.72
CA PRO A 19 27.21 28.85 23.10
C PRO A 19 26.46 27.65 23.71
N LEU A 20 26.01 27.79 24.96
CA LEU A 20 25.13 26.83 25.64
C LEU A 20 23.73 26.72 25.01
N GLN A 21 23.15 27.82 24.52
CA GLN A 21 21.85 27.80 23.85
C GLN A 21 21.95 27.17 22.46
N VAL A 22 23.03 27.46 21.71
CA VAL A 22 23.30 26.79 20.43
C VAL A 22 23.44 25.29 20.64
N LEU A 23 24.22 24.88 21.64
CA LEU A 23 24.40 23.47 21.99
C LEU A 23 23.08 22.81 22.44
N GLN A 24 22.26 23.50 23.23
CA GLN A 24 20.95 22.98 23.67
C GLN A 24 19.95 22.87 22.52
N ASN A 25 19.98 23.78 21.55
CA ASN A 25 19.11 23.74 20.37
C ASN A 25 19.53 22.64 19.39
N LEU A 26 20.81 22.28 19.34
CA LEU A 26 21.34 21.16 18.55
C LEU A 26 21.09 19.79 19.23
N ILE A 27 21.30 19.69 20.54
CA ILE A 27 21.19 18.42 21.29
C ILE A 27 19.75 18.14 21.73
N GLY A 28 18.97 19.16 22.04
CA GLY A 28 17.59 19.03 22.53
C GLY A 28 16.71 18.12 21.66
N PRO A 29 16.68 18.30 20.32
CA PRO A 29 15.94 17.43 19.42
C PRO A 29 16.42 15.97 19.38
N LEU A 30 17.67 15.68 19.77
CA LEU A 30 18.24 14.33 19.78
C LEU A 30 17.91 13.54 21.05
N ILE A 31 17.62 14.24 22.17
CA ILE A 31 17.35 13.60 23.46
C ILE A 31 16.04 12.81 23.42
N SER A 32 14.99 13.37 22.82
CA SER A 32 13.66 12.74 22.80
C SER A 32 13.67 11.38 22.06
N PRO A 33 14.20 11.26 20.83
CA PRO A 33 14.32 9.97 20.15
C PRO A 33 15.17 8.96 20.93
N LEU A 34 16.23 9.42 21.60
CA LEU A 34 17.12 8.54 22.37
C LEU A 34 16.44 7.98 23.63
N ALA A 35 15.67 8.82 24.34
CA ALA A 35 14.86 8.38 25.48
C ALA A 35 13.77 7.38 25.05
N SER A 36 13.09 7.65 23.94
CA SER A 36 12.10 6.73 23.36
C SER A 36 12.74 5.40 22.95
N ALA A 37 13.91 5.43 22.30
CA ALA A 37 14.66 4.22 21.94
C ALA A 37 15.05 3.42 23.19
N GLY A 38 15.50 4.08 24.25
CA GLY A 38 15.79 3.43 25.53
C GLY A 38 14.57 2.74 26.14
N LEU A 39 13.42 3.41 26.15
CA LEU A 39 12.16 2.82 26.63
C LEU A 39 11.74 1.60 25.78
N ILE A 40 11.84 1.71 24.45
CA ILE A 40 11.53 0.61 23.52
C ILE A 40 12.43 -0.59 23.82
N ILE A 41 13.73 -0.39 24.01
CA ILE A 41 14.65 -1.47 24.36
C ILE A 41 14.22 -2.16 25.65
N VAL A 42 13.87 -1.39 26.69
CA VAL A 42 13.37 -1.94 27.94
C VAL A 42 12.10 -2.76 27.72
N VAL A 43 11.10 -2.22 27.03
CA VAL A 43 9.84 -2.91 26.72
C VAL A 43 10.09 -4.20 25.94
N VAL A 44 10.95 -4.16 24.92
CA VAL A 44 11.31 -5.34 24.11
C VAL A 44 12.00 -6.40 24.96
N ILE A 45 12.92 -6.01 25.85
CA ILE A 45 13.58 -6.95 26.77
C ILE A 45 12.54 -7.62 27.67
N PHE A 46 11.64 -6.86 28.30
CA PHE A 46 10.56 -7.43 29.11
C PHE A 46 9.64 -8.34 28.29
N MET A 47 9.29 -7.94 27.06
CA MET A 47 8.46 -8.73 26.16
C MET A 47 9.12 -10.04 25.74
N LEU A 48 10.45 -10.05 25.56
CA LEU A 48 11.22 -11.26 25.27
C LEU A 48 11.37 -12.17 26.49
N LEU A 49 11.55 -11.59 27.68
CA LEU A 49 11.62 -12.34 28.95
C LEU A 49 10.27 -13.01 29.26
N GLU A 50 9.15 -12.30 29.07
CA GLU A 50 7.79 -12.81 29.30
C GLU A 50 7.15 -13.42 28.04
N ARG A 51 7.98 -13.81 27.05
CA ARG A 51 7.49 -14.30 25.75
C ARG A 51 6.49 -15.46 25.88
N GLU A 52 6.76 -16.39 26.79
CA GLU A 52 5.91 -17.57 27.01
C GLU A 52 4.57 -17.17 27.62
N ASP A 53 4.58 -16.33 28.65
CA ASP A 53 3.35 -15.81 29.29
C ASP A 53 2.50 -14.97 28.33
N LEU A 54 3.14 -14.12 27.51
CA LEU A 54 2.45 -13.32 26.50
C LEU A 54 1.82 -14.21 25.43
N ARG A 55 2.53 -15.27 25.00
CA ARG A 55 1.99 -16.27 24.07
C ARG A 55 0.79 -16.99 24.67
N ASP A 56 0.87 -17.43 25.92
CA ASP A 56 -0.20 -18.17 26.58
C ASP A 56 -1.45 -17.29 26.81
N ARG A 57 -1.24 -16.01 27.18
CA ARG A 57 -2.34 -15.02 27.26
C ARG A 57 -2.99 -14.79 25.89
N PHE A 58 -2.19 -14.73 24.83
CA PHE A 58 -2.68 -14.56 23.46
C PHE A 58 -3.48 -15.78 22.99
N ILE A 59 -2.99 -17.00 23.22
CA ILE A 59 -3.71 -18.25 22.91
C ILE A 59 -5.05 -18.29 23.66
N ARG A 60 -5.08 -17.86 24.93
CA ARG A 60 -6.32 -17.80 25.71
C ARG A 60 -7.33 -16.78 25.16
N LEU A 61 -6.87 -15.69 24.54
CA LEU A 61 -7.72 -14.67 23.93
C LEU A 61 -8.32 -15.13 22.59
N VAL A 62 -7.53 -15.83 21.77
CA VAL A 62 -7.94 -16.38 20.46
C VAL A 62 -8.83 -17.63 20.60
N GLY A 63 -8.80 -18.28 21.76
CA GLY A 63 -9.61 -19.45 22.06
C GLY A 63 -8.91 -20.76 21.71
N TYR A 64 -9.25 -21.81 22.45
CA TYR A 64 -8.59 -23.12 22.40
C TYR A 64 -8.84 -23.93 21.11
N GLY A 65 -9.64 -23.42 20.18
CA GLY A 65 -10.18 -24.19 19.05
C GLY A 65 -9.16 -24.50 17.94
N ASP A 66 -8.10 -23.71 17.77
CA ASP A 66 -7.22 -23.86 16.61
C ASP A 66 -5.77 -23.37 16.87
N LEU A 67 -5.08 -24.04 17.81
CA LEU A 67 -3.67 -23.77 18.14
C LEU A 67 -2.74 -23.89 16.92
N HIS A 68 -3.10 -24.73 15.95
CA HIS A 68 -2.32 -24.95 14.74
C HIS A 68 -2.35 -23.70 13.86
N ARG A 69 -3.55 -23.19 13.50
CA ARG A 69 -3.72 -21.96 12.73
C ARG A 69 -3.07 -20.75 13.39
N THR A 70 -3.18 -20.63 14.71
CA THR A 70 -2.55 -19.53 15.46
C THR A 70 -1.02 -19.58 15.38
N THR A 71 -0.45 -20.78 15.41
CA THR A 71 1.01 -20.97 15.29
C THR A 71 1.50 -20.72 13.87
N GLU A 72 0.74 -21.16 12.86
CA GLU A 72 1.02 -20.88 11.46
C GLU A 72 0.99 -19.37 11.17
N ALA A 73 -0.03 -18.66 11.65
CA ALA A 73 -0.14 -17.20 11.51
C ALA A 73 1.07 -16.46 12.11
N LEU A 74 1.53 -16.87 13.31
CA LEU A 74 2.70 -16.28 13.95
C LEU A 74 4.01 -16.57 13.19
N GLN A 75 4.16 -17.78 12.65
CA GLN A 75 5.33 -18.13 11.84
C GLN A 75 5.34 -17.37 10.51
N GLU A 76 4.19 -17.24 9.86
CA GLU A 76 4.06 -16.48 8.62
C GLU A 76 4.34 -14.99 8.85
N ALA A 77 3.75 -14.40 9.89
CA ALA A 77 4.02 -13.03 10.33
C ALA A 77 5.54 -12.83 10.55
N GLY A 78 6.19 -13.73 11.30
CA GLY A 78 7.63 -13.69 11.53
C GLY A 78 8.46 -13.78 10.25
N LYS A 79 8.09 -14.66 9.32
CA LYS A 79 8.76 -14.81 8.02
C LYS A 79 8.62 -13.54 7.16
N ARG A 80 7.44 -12.90 7.19
CA ARG A 80 7.19 -11.64 6.47
C ARG A 80 8.02 -10.49 7.04
N VAL A 81 8.07 -10.33 8.37
CA VAL A 81 8.93 -9.33 9.03
C VAL A 81 10.39 -9.58 8.71
N GLY A 82 10.86 -10.82 8.84
CA GLY A 82 12.25 -11.19 8.55
C GLY A 82 12.63 -10.89 7.09
N ARG A 83 11.74 -11.22 6.14
CA ARG A 83 11.96 -10.90 4.72
C ARG A 83 11.98 -9.39 4.47
N TYR A 84 11.11 -8.61 5.11
CA TYR A 84 11.14 -7.15 5.02
C TYR A 84 12.47 -6.57 5.54
N LEU A 85 12.89 -6.95 6.75
CA LEU A 85 14.16 -6.47 7.32
C LEU A 85 15.36 -6.88 6.46
N LEU A 86 15.33 -8.08 5.88
CA LEU A 86 16.34 -8.53 4.93
C LEU A 86 16.36 -7.64 3.67
N MET A 87 15.19 -7.37 3.08
CA MET A 87 15.11 -6.49 1.91
C MET A 87 15.57 -5.07 2.25
N GLN A 88 15.19 -4.52 3.40
CA GLN A 88 15.66 -3.22 3.86
C GLN A 88 17.19 -3.19 3.98
N LEU A 89 17.79 -4.25 4.52
CA LEU A 89 19.25 -4.38 4.60
C LEU A 89 19.88 -4.41 3.19
N VAL A 90 19.30 -5.17 2.26
CA VAL A 90 19.78 -5.23 0.87
C VAL A 90 19.72 -3.86 0.19
N VAL A 91 18.60 -3.14 0.28
CA VAL A 91 18.47 -1.76 -0.25
C VAL A 91 19.52 -0.85 0.37
N ASN A 92 19.67 -0.91 1.70
CA ASN A 92 20.64 -0.07 2.40
C ASN A 92 22.08 -0.36 1.95
N ILE A 93 22.44 -1.62 1.69
CA ILE A 93 23.76 -2.00 1.15
C ILE A 93 23.95 -1.47 -0.28
N VAL A 94 22.95 -1.66 -1.15
CA VAL A 94 22.96 -1.17 -2.54
C VAL A 94 23.07 0.36 -2.59
N TYR A 95 22.55 1.07 -1.60
CA TYR A 95 22.75 2.51 -1.45
C TYR A 95 24.14 2.87 -0.89
N ALA A 96 24.57 2.22 0.19
CA ALA A 96 25.77 2.58 0.95
C ALA A 96 27.08 2.29 0.21
N VAL A 97 27.14 1.19 -0.56
CA VAL A 97 28.36 0.80 -1.29
C VAL A 97 28.72 1.81 -2.37
N PRO A 98 27.81 2.24 -3.27
CA PRO A 98 28.07 3.32 -4.21
C PRO A 98 28.38 4.66 -3.54
N ILE A 99 27.75 4.99 -2.41
CA ILE A 99 28.10 6.19 -1.63
C ILE A 99 29.55 6.12 -1.15
N ALA A 100 29.97 5.02 -0.51
CA ALA A 100 31.35 4.83 -0.07
C ALA A 100 32.33 4.96 -1.24
N PHE A 101 32.01 4.32 -2.36
CA PHE A 101 32.84 4.37 -3.56
C PHE A 101 32.91 5.79 -4.16
N GLY A 102 31.78 6.48 -4.29
CA GLY A 102 31.73 7.84 -4.81
C GLY A 102 32.49 8.83 -3.93
N LEU A 103 32.34 8.74 -2.60
CA LEU A 103 33.11 9.56 -1.66
C LEU A 103 34.62 9.29 -1.75
N TRP A 104 35.01 8.03 -1.96
CA TRP A 104 36.40 7.66 -2.17
C TRP A 104 36.97 8.26 -3.46
N VAL A 105 36.22 8.19 -4.56
CA VAL A 105 36.58 8.81 -5.85
C VAL A 105 36.71 10.34 -5.73
N LEU A 106 35.85 10.99 -4.94
CA LEU A 106 35.90 12.42 -4.66
C LEU A 106 37.06 12.82 -3.71
N GLY A 107 37.79 11.86 -3.15
CA GLY A 107 38.91 12.11 -2.26
C GLY A 107 38.50 12.50 -0.83
N ILE A 108 37.26 12.23 -0.42
CA ILE A 108 36.80 12.50 0.94
C ILE A 108 37.40 11.46 1.90
N PRO A 109 38.08 11.91 2.98
CA PRO A 109 38.73 11.00 3.90
C PRO A 109 37.69 10.16 4.66
N ASN A 110 38.07 8.92 4.99
CA ASN A 110 37.22 7.96 5.68
C ASN A 110 35.92 7.63 4.91
N ALA A 111 35.94 7.61 3.58
CA ALA A 111 34.78 7.28 2.73
C ALA A 111 34.03 6.00 3.17
N MET A 112 34.76 4.97 3.62
CA MET A 112 34.16 3.73 4.11
C MET A 112 33.36 3.91 5.42
N LEU A 113 33.85 4.77 6.32
CA LEU A 113 33.12 5.13 7.55
C LEU A 113 31.80 5.83 7.20
N TRP A 114 31.83 6.74 6.23
CA TRP A 114 30.64 7.46 5.78
C TRP A 114 29.62 6.55 5.09
N GLY A 115 30.07 5.61 4.26
CA GLY A 115 29.20 4.60 3.67
C GLY A 115 28.57 3.69 4.73
N LEU A 116 29.35 3.23 5.72
CA LEU A 116 28.82 2.41 6.82
C LEU A 116 27.85 3.19 7.71
N LEU A 117 28.13 4.47 7.94
CA LEU A 117 27.22 5.36 8.66
C LEU A 117 25.93 5.57 7.88
N ALA A 118 26.01 5.78 6.56
CA ALA A 118 24.84 5.89 5.69
C ALA A 118 24.01 4.61 5.68
N LEU A 119 24.66 3.43 5.66
CA LEU A 119 24.01 2.12 5.80
C LEU A 119 23.20 2.03 7.09
N ALA A 120 23.81 2.39 8.21
CA ALA A 120 23.18 2.31 9.53
C ALA A 120 22.06 3.34 9.69
N LEU A 121 22.27 4.57 9.23
CA LEU A 121 21.29 5.65 9.35
C LEU A 121 20.09 5.46 8.44
N ARG A 122 20.24 4.84 7.25
CA ARG A 122 19.13 4.59 6.31
C ARG A 122 18.07 3.63 6.83
N PHE A 123 18.29 2.95 7.96
CA PHE A 123 17.20 2.30 8.68
C PHE A 123 16.14 3.30 9.17
N VAL A 124 16.47 4.58 9.33
CA VAL A 124 15.53 5.64 9.71
C VAL A 124 15.09 6.41 8.44
N PRO A 125 13.84 6.30 7.98
CA PRO A 125 13.35 6.93 6.75
C PRO A 125 13.37 8.44 6.90
N TYR A 126 13.61 9.14 5.79
CA TYR A 126 13.71 10.60 5.67
C TYR A 126 14.88 11.23 6.46
N ILE A 127 15.04 10.91 7.75
CA ILE A 127 16.10 11.45 8.61
C ILE A 127 17.45 10.83 8.28
N GLY A 128 17.50 9.52 8.07
CA GLY A 128 18.72 8.76 7.87
C GLY A 128 19.58 9.26 6.71
N PRO A 129 19.02 9.36 5.49
CA PRO A 129 19.73 9.90 4.34
C PRO A 129 20.22 11.34 4.55
N ILE A 130 19.40 12.21 5.17
CA ILE A 130 19.76 13.62 5.42
C ILE A 130 20.94 13.70 6.38
N VAL A 131 20.86 13.06 7.54
CA VAL A 131 21.93 13.07 8.55
C VAL A 131 23.20 12.39 8.01
N GLY A 132 23.03 11.29 7.25
CA GLY A 132 24.12 10.56 6.61
C GLY A 132 24.85 11.36 5.54
N ALA A 133 24.16 12.26 4.83
CA ALA A 133 24.76 13.15 3.83
C ALA A 133 25.40 14.40 4.46
N LEU A 134 24.79 14.93 5.52
CA LEU A 134 25.17 16.18 6.16
C LEU A 134 26.62 16.15 6.68
N LEU A 135 27.03 15.07 7.32
CA LEU A 135 28.38 14.93 7.88
C LEU A 135 29.49 14.93 6.80
N PRO A 136 29.41 14.10 5.74
CA PRO A 136 30.33 14.18 4.59
C PRO A 136 30.32 15.53 3.88
N LEU A 137 29.17 16.19 3.77
CA LEU A 137 29.05 17.53 3.18
C LEU A 137 29.82 18.59 3.97
N PHE A 138 29.70 18.58 5.30
CA PHE A 138 30.50 19.45 6.16
C PHE A 138 31.99 19.15 6.05
N LEU A 139 32.36 17.87 5.97
CA LEU A 139 33.76 17.48 5.78
C LEU A 139 34.31 17.96 4.43
N ALA A 140 33.53 17.85 3.36
CA ALA A 140 33.89 18.35 2.04
C ALA A 140 34.14 19.87 2.05
N LEU A 141 33.31 20.62 2.78
CA LEU A 141 33.46 22.07 2.96
C LEU A 141 34.73 22.41 3.77
N ALA A 142 35.09 21.58 4.75
CA ALA A 142 36.25 21.80 5.60
C ALA A 142 37.58 21.44 4.93
N VAL A 143 37.59 20.45 4.03
CA VAL A 143 38.83 19.88 3.48
C VAL A 143 39.30 20.61 2.21
N ALA A 144 38.38 21.11 1.37
CA ALA A 144 38.75 21.71 0.08
C ALA A 144 38.38 23.21 0.01
N PRO A 145 39.28 24.08 -0.51
CA PRO A 145 38.92 25.46 -0.79
C PRO A 145 37.95 25.52 -1.99
N GLY A 146 36.74 26.02 -1.76
CA GLY A 146 35.73 26.26 -2.80
C GLY A 146 34.52 25.31 -2.75
N TRP A 147 33.51 25.59 -3.57
CA TRP A 147 32.21 24.90 -3.52
C TRP A 147 32.14 23.62 -4.36
N SER A 148 33.10 23.38 -5.25
CA SER A 148 33.04 22.27 -6.22
C SER A 148 32.92 20.90 -5.53
N LEU A 149 33.77 20.60 -4.53
CA LEU A 149 33.74 19.31 -3.84
C LEU A 149 32.41 19.10 -3.10
N VAL A 150 31.89 20.16 -2.46
CA VAL A 150 30.60 20.14 -1.77
C VAL A 150 29.46 19.84 -2.74
N LEU A 151 29.45 20.50 -3.91
CA LEU A 151 28.42 20.28 -4.94
C LEU A 151 28.46 18.87 -5.52
N TRP A 152 29.65 18.32 -5.81
CA TRP A 152 29.78 16.94 -6.26
C TRP A 152 29.35 15.93 -5.19
N THR A 153 29.66 16.20 -3.92
CA THR A 153 29.23 15.37 -2.80
C THR A 153 27.72 15.41 -2.63
N ALA A 154 27.11 16.60 -2.68
CA ALA A 154 25.66 16.76 -2.65
C ALA A 154 25.00 16.03 -3.82
N GLY A 155 25.54 16.21 -5.03
CA GLY A 155 25.07 15.56 -6.25
C GLY A 155 25.12 14.04 -6.15
N LEU A 156 26.19 13.47 -5.57
CA LEU A 156 26.30 12.02 -5.32
C LEU A 156 25.17 11.51 -4.42
N PHE A 157 24.93 12.16 -3.27
CA PHE A 157 23.86 11.76 -2.35
C PHE A 157 22.47 11.91 -2.98
N VAL A 158 22.19 13.03 -3.65
CA VAL A 158 20.90 13.27 -4.31
C VAL A 158 20.66 12.29 -5.44
N ALA A 159 21.66 12.02 -6.29
CA ALA A 159 21.55 11.06 -7.38
C ALA A 159 21.30 9.65 -6.85
N MET A 160 22.03 9.23 -5.81
CA MET A 160 21.80 7.93 -5.18
C MET A 160 20.43 7.83 -4.52
N GLU A 161 19.92 8.90 -3.91
CA GLU A 161 18.57 8.91 -3.34
C GLU A 161 17.51 8.79 -4.44
N MET A 162 17.66 9.52 -5.56
CA MET A 162 16.74 9.41 -6.68
C MET A 162 16.76 8.00 -7.29
N ILE A 163 17.93 7.42 -7.51
CA ILE A 163 18.06 6.06 -8.07
C ILE A 163 17.44 5.06 -7.10
N THR A 164 17.71 5.19 -5.81
CA THR A 164 17.23 4.22 -4.82
C THR A 164 15.73 4.31 -4.63
N GLY A 165 15.20 5.52 -4.42
CA GLY A 165 13.77 5.73 -4.19
C GLY A 165 12.89 5.49 -5.42
N ASN A 166 13.37 5.78 -6.63
CA ASN A 166 12.56 5.64 -7.85
C ASN A 166 12.82 4.36 -8.65
N VAL A 167 13.94 3.67 -8.43
CA VAL A 167 14.29 2.46 -9.20
C VAL A 167 14.46 1.25 -8.28
N VAL A 168 15.35 1.34 -7.30
CA VAL A 168 15.70 0.17 -6.46
C VAL A 168 14.53 -0.24 -5.57
N GLU A 169 13.91 0.72 -4.87
CA GLU A 169 12.80 0.45 -3.96
C GLU A 169 11.57 -0.11 -4.70
N PRO A 170 11.09 0.47 -5.81
CA PRO A 170 10.00 -0.12 -6.59
C PRO A 170 10.33 -1.50 -7.17
N TRP A 171 11.57 -1.71 -7.63
CA TRP A 171 11.97 -3.02 -8.17
C TRP A 171 12.02 -4.10 -7.08
N LEU A 172 12.47 -3.75 -5.88
CA LEU A 172 12.61 -4.70 -4.78
C LEU A 172 11.30 -4.93 -4.00
N TYR A 173 10.45 -3.90 -3.90
CA TYR A 173 9.17 -3.93 -3.19
C TYR A 173 7.95 -4.09 -4.12
N GLY A 174 8.15 -4.21 -5.43
CA GLY A 174 7.12 -4.13 -6.48
C GLY A 174 5.96 -5.14 -6.44
N SER A 175 5.95 -6.05 -5.49
CA SER A 175 4.76 -6.86 -5.18
C SER A 175 3.85 -6.09 -4.21
N ARG A 176 2.60 -5.81 -4.62
CA ARG A 176 1.57 -5.22 -3.75
C ARG A 176 1.58 -5.96 -2.41
N THR A 177 1.83 -5.26 -1.30
CA THR A 177 1.99 -5.83 0.05
C THR A 177 0.72 -6.50 0.61
N GLY A 178 -0.34 -6.58 -0.19
CA GLY A 178 -1.66 -7.03 0.23
C GLY A 178 -2.38 -6.04 1.14
N LEU A 179 -1.82 -4.84 1.31
CA LEU A 179 -2.39 -3.77 2.15
C LEU A 179 -3.04 -2.69 1.29
N SER A 180 -4.18 -2.19 1.74
CA SER A 180 -4.83 -1.02 1.15
C SER A 180 -3.90 0.21 1.28
N PRO A 181 -3.86 1.13 0.28
CA PRO A 181 -3.10 2.37 0.40
C PRO A 181 -3.48 3.20 1.63
N LEU A 182 -4.78 3.22 1.97
CA LEU A 182 -5.28 3.90 3.17
C LEU A 182 -4.73 3.23 4.44
N ALA A 183 -4.68 1.89 4.45
CA ALA A 183 -4.10 1.12 5.56
C ALA A 183 -2.64 1.50 5.81
N ILE A 184 -1.84 1.66 4.76
CA ILE A 184 -0.44 2.06 4.86
C ILE A 184 -0.31 3.45 5.50
N ILE A 185 -1.14 4.41 5.08
CA ILE A 185 -1.11 5.79 5.63
C ILE A 185 -1.55 5.79 7.10
N VAL A 186 -2.66 5.15 7.42
CA VAL A 186 -3.19 5.07 8.80
C VAL A 186 -2.18 4.38 9.70
N ALA A 187 -1.60 3.27 9.24
CA ALA A 187 -0.53 2.58 9.94
C ALA A 187 0.69 3.49 10.15
N ALA A 188 1.14 4.22 9.13
CA ALA A 188 2.30 5.11 9.25
C ALA A 188 2.08 6.13 10.36
N ILE A 189 0.88 6.74 10.40
CA ILE A 189 0.51 7.71 11.43
C ILE A 189 0.44 7.04 12.82
N PHE A 190 -0.28 5.93 12.93
CA PHE A 190 -0.49 5.23 14.21
C PHE A 190 0.83 4.75 14.81
N TRP A 191 1.66 4.06 14.04
CA TRP A 191 2.93 3.53 14.51
C TRP A 191 3.96 4.64 14.79
N THR A 192 3.99 5.69 13.97
CA THR A 192 4.84 6.87 14.24
C THR A 192 4.43 7.59 15.52
N TRP A 193 3.13 7.71 15.78
CA TRP A 193 2.64 8.29 17.02
C TRP A 193 3.03 7.42 18.24
N LEU A 194 3.01 6.09 18.07
CA LEU A 194 3.33 5.15 19.15
C LEU A 194 4.82 5.14 19.50
N TRP A 195 5.71 5.01 18.52
CA TRP A 195 7.16 4.77 18.73
C TRP A 195 8.08 5.78 18.02
N GLY A 196 7.54 6.84 17.43
CA GLY A 196 8.30 7.84 16.69
C GLY A 196 8.88 7.30 15.38
N PRO A 197 10.09 7.72 14.97
CA PRO A 197 10.70 7.29 13.70
C PRO A 197 10.89 5.78 13.58
N LEU A 198 11.14 5.08 14.69
CA LEU A 198 11.22 3.61 14.71
C LEU A 198 9.86 2.96 14.36
N GLY A 199 8.76 3.57 14.81
CA GLY A 199 7.42 3.12 14.47
C GLY A 199 7.12 3.30 12.98
N LEU A 200 7.60 4.37 12.35
CA LEU A 200 7.46 4.57 10.91
C LEU A 200 8.13 3.45 10.10
N VAL A 201 9.34 3.04 10.49
CA VAL A 201 10.08 1.93 9.85
C VAL A 201 9.32 0.61 9.93
N LEU A 202 8.83 0.33 11.13
CA LEU A 202 8.16 -0.94 11.42
C LEU A 202 6.68 -0.90 11.05
N SER A 203 6.17 0.23 10.60
CA SER A 203 4.75 0.44 10.33
C SER A 203 4.20 -0.57 9.34
N THR A 204 4.80 -0.65 8.16
CA THR A 204 4.39 -1.58 7.10
C THR A 204 4.48 -3.05 7.56
N PRO A 205 5.62 -3.57 8.07
CA PRO A 205 5.70 -4.97 8.45
C PRO A 205 4.78 -5.33 9.63
N LEU A 206 4.60 -4.44 10.62
CA LEU A 206 3.69 -4.70 11.75
C LEU A 206 2.23 -4.74 11.29
N THR A 207 1.83 -3.83 10.41
CA THR A 207 0.48 -3.85 9.85
C THR A 207 0.22 -5.07 8.99
N VAL A 208 1.21 -5.53 8.20
CA VAL A 208 1.11 -6.81 7.50
C VAL A 208 0.91 -7.96 8.49
N CYS A 209 1.61 -7.98 9.63
CA CYS A 209 1.38 -9.00 10.66
C CYS A 209 -0.05 -8.95 11.24
N LEU A 210 -0.59 -7.75 11.48
CA LEU A 210 -1.96 -7.58 11.95
C LEU A 210 -2.98 -8.10 10.93
N VAL A 211 -2.77 -7.83 9.65
CA VAL A 211 -3.63 -8.31 8.55
C VAL A 211 -3.55 -9.82 8.40
N VAL A 212 -2.34 -10.39 8.43
CA VAL A 212 -2.15 -11.85 8.38
C VAL A 212 -2.81 -12.54 9.57
N LEU A 213 -2.78 -11.91 10.75
CA LEU A 213 -3.48 -12.41 11.92
C LEU A 213 -5.00 -12.41 11.68
N GLY A 214 -5.55 -11.34 11.08
CA GLY A 214 -6.97 -11.28 10.72
C GLY A 214 -7.41 -12.37 9.75
N ARG A 215 -6.56 -12.75 8.80
CA ARG A 215 -6.84 -13.85 7.84
C ARG A 215 -6.95 -15.23 8.48
N HIS A 216 -6.17 -15.46 9.53
CA HIS A 216 -6.06 -16.80 10.15
C HIS A 216 -6.89 -16.94 11.43
N VAL A 217 -7.26 -15.81 12.06
CA VAL A 217 -7.94 -15.78 13.34
C VAL A 217 -9.30 -15.10 13.17
N PRO A 218 -10.42 -15.86 13.25
CA PRO A 218 -11.76 -15.33 12.99
C PRO A 218 -12.13 -14.11 13.85
N GLN A 219 -11.66 -14.03 15.09
CA GLN A 219 -11.93 -12.88 15.97
C GLN A 219 -11.27 -11.58 15.49
N PHE A 220 -10.27 -11.66 14.61
CA PHE A 220 -9.52 -10.54 14.07
C PHE A 220 -9.79 -10.30 12.58
N GLU A 221 -10.78 -10.97 11.98
CA GLU A 221 -11.12 -10.86 10.54
C GLU A 221 -11.34 -9.40 10.12
N PHE A 222 -11.87 -8.56 11.01
CA PHE A 222 -12.05 -7.13 10.77
C PHE A 222 -10.75 -6.40 10.40
N LEU A 223 -9.57 -6.89 10.83
CA LEU A 223 -8.28 -6.30 10.46
C LEU A 223 -7.94 -6.54 8.99
N ASP A 224 -8.27 -7.71 8.45
CA ASP A 224 -8.06 -8.00 7.03
C ASP A 224 -9.06 -7.24 6.17
N VAL A 225 -10.31 -7.11 6.60
CA VAL A 225 -11.31 -6.29 5.91
C VAL A 225 -10.93 -4.80 5.91
N LEU A 226 -10.43 -4.28 7.03
CA LEU A 226 -10.11 -2.85 7.16
C LEU A 226 -8.78 -2.47 6.49
N PHE A 227 -7.78 -3.35 6.57
CA PHE A 227 -6.42 -3.03 6.16
C PHE A 227 -5.91 -3.83 4.94
N GLY A 228 -6.60 -4.91 4.58
CA GLY A 228 -6.29 -5.72 3.41
C GLY A 228 -6.61 -5.01 2.10
N ASN A 229 -6.12 -5.60 1.01
CA ASN A 229 -6.35 -5.14 -0.36
C ASN A 229 -7.05 -6.19 -1.23
N GLU A 230 -7.59 -7.23 -0.59
CA GLU A 230 -8.50 -8.17 -1.26
C GLU A 230 -9.85 -7.47 -1.46
N PRO A 231 -10.52 -7.68 -2.61
CA PRO A 231 -11.82 -7.08 -2.85
C PRO A 231 -12.75 -7.49 -1.69
N VAL A 232 -13.32 -6.48 -1.02
CA VAL A 232 -14.13 -6.63 0.21
C VAL A 232 -15.36 -7.52 -0.02
N LEU A 233 -15.74 -7.73 -1.29
CA LEU A 233 -16.83 -8.59 -1.73
C LEU A 233 -16.31 -9.63 -2.73
N GLU A 234 -16.79 -10.86 -2.61
CA GLU A 234 -16.58 -11.89 -3.62
C GLU A 234 -17.11 -11.41 -4.98
N PRO A 235 -16.50 -11.83 -6.12
CA PRO A 235 -16.82 -11.27 -7.45
C PRO A 235 -18.32 -11.24 -7.78
N HIS A 236 -19.04 -12.30 -7.42
CA HIS A 236 -20.48 -12.40 -7.67
C HIS A 236 -21.30 -11.47 -6.77
N ALA A 237 -20.90 -11.25 -5.52
CA ALA A 237 -21.57 -10.31 -4.62
C ALA A 237 -21.35 -8.86 -5.07
N ARG A 238 -20.16 -8.54 -5.57
CA ARG A 238 -19.86 -7.23 -6.17
C ARG A 238 -20.70 -6.99 -7.43
N LEU A 239 -20.79 -8.00 -8.30
CA LEU A 239 -21.63 -7.92 -9.50
C LEU A 239 -23.09 -7.71 -9.13
N TYR A 240 -23.63 -8.49 -8.19
CA TYR A 240 -25.00 -8.32 -7.71
C TYR A 240 -25.26 -6.90 -7.15
N GLN A 241 -24.33 -6.35 -6.37
CA GLN A 241 -24.45 -4.99 -5.85
C GLN A 241 -24.54 -3.94 -6.96
N ARG A 242 -23.75 -4.09 -8.04
CA ARG A 242 -23.77 -3.17 -9.19
C ARG A 242 -25.06 -3.27 -9.99
N LEU A 243 -25.55 -4.48 -10.21
CA LEU A 243 -26.87 -4.72 -10.80
C LEU A 243 -27.97 -4.05 -9.96
N LEU A 244 -27.92 -4.18 -8.63
CA LEU A 244 -28.88 -3.58 -7.71
C LEU A 244 -28.79 -2.04 -7.68
N ALA A 245 -27.58 -1.49 -7.81
CA ALA A 245 -27.33 -0.06 -7.90
C ALA A 245 -27.82 0.55 -9.22
N GLY A 246 -28.10 -0.28 -10.23
CA GLY A 246 -28.53 0.21 -11.53
C GLY A 246 -27.39 0.74 -12.39
N ASP A 247 -26.18 0.23 -12.19
CA ASP A 247 -24.95 0.72 -12.84
C ASP A 247 -24.36 -0.38 -13.74
N PRO A 248 -24.92 -0.58 -14.95
CA PRO A 248 -24.48 -1.63 -15.86
C PRO A 248 -23.12 -1.33 -16.50
N GLU A 249 -22.72 -0.06 -16.62
CA GLU A 249 -21.39 0.31 -17.14
C GLU A 249 -20.30 -0.19 -16.21
N GLU A 250 -20.35 0.15 -14.91
CA GLU A 250 -19.33 -0.32 -13.97
C GLU A 250 -19.39 -1.85 -13.75
N ALA A 251 -20.55 -2.47 -13.94
CA ALA A 251 -20.67 -3.93 -13.98
C ALA A 251 -19.96 -4.55 -15.20
N THR A 252 -19.99 -3.87 -16.35
CA THR A 252 -19.34 -4.29 -17.60
C THR A 252 -17.83 -4.15 -17.47
N ASP A 253 -17.34 -3.01 -17.01
CA ASP A 253 -15.90 -2.78 -16.78
C ASP A 253 -15.29 -3.89 -15.89
N HIS A 254 -16.00 -4.28 -14.83
CA HIS A 254 -15.55 -5.36 -13.94
C HIS A 254 -15.64 -6.75 -14.56
N ALA A 255 -16.59 -6.98 -15.45
CA ALA A 255 -16.67 -8.23 -16.19
C ALA A 255 -15.50 -8.32 -17.18
N GLU A 256 -15.24 -7.27 -17.96
CA GLU A 256 -14.11 -7.19 -18.89
C GLU A 256 -12.76 -7.39 -18.19
N GLU A 257 -12.54 -6.79 -17.01
CA GLU A 257 -11.32 -7.02 -16.19
C GLU A 257 -11.13 -8.51 -15.82
N ILE A 258 -12.22 -9.25 -15.59
CA ILE A 258 -12.15 -10.70 -15.33
C ILE A 258 -11.88 -11.48 -16.62
N LEU A 259 -12.42 -11.01 -17.75
CA LEU A 259 -12.27 -11.62 -19.06
C LEU A 259 -10.84 -11.48 -19.62
N GLU A 260 -10.05 -10.51 -19.14
CA GLU A 260 -8.62 -10.42 -19.45
C GLU A 260 -7.85 -11.70 -19.08
N GLU A 261 -8.29 -12.45 -18.07
CA GLU A 261 -7.62 -13.66 -17.59
C GLU A 261 -8.43 -14.96 -17.79
N LYS A 262 -9.74 -14.87 -18.06
CA LYS A 262 -10.66 -16.04 -18.06
C LYS A 262 -11.68 -15.93 -19.19
N TYR A 263 -12.12 -17.08 -19.68
CA TYR A 263 -13.17 -17.14 -20.70
C TYR A 263 -14.54 -16.68 -20.19
N LEU A 264 -15.37 -16.18 -21.10
CA LEU A 264 -16.73 -15.73 -20.85
C LEU A 264 -17.61 -16.79 -20.18
N PHE A 265 -17.44 -18.06 -20.56
CA PHE A 265 -18.10 -19.18 -19.90
C PHE A 265 -17.76 -19.27 -18.40
N GLU A 266 -16.50 -19.08 -18.02
CA GLU A 266 -16.08 -19.11 -16.61
C GLU A 266 -16.63 -17.92 -15.83
N PHE A 267 -16.73 -16.75 -16.46
CA PHE A 267 -17.38 -15.59 -15.85
C PHE A 267 -18.87 -15.86 -15.56
N TYR A 268 -19.61 -16.42 -16.53
CA TYR A 268 -21.02 -16.74 -16.31
C TYR A 268 -21.22 -17.79 -15.21
N ASP A 269 -20.43 -18.87 -15.22
CA ASP A 269 -20.54 -19.96 -14.25
C ASP A 269 -20.16 -19.53 -12.82
N LYS A 270 -19.02 -18.84 -12.66
CA LYS A 270 -18.46 -18.53 -11.34
C LYS A 270 -18.88 -17.17 -10.77
N VAL A 271 -19.40 -16.26 -11.60
CA VAL A 271 -19.69 -14.88 -11.19
C VAL A 271 -21.14 -14.49 -11.47
N ALA A 272 -21.57 -14.51 -12.73
CA ALA A 272 -22.88 -13.97 -13.12
C ALA A 272 -24.06 -14.77 -12.56
N ILE A 273 -24.04 -16.10 -12.71
CA ILE A 273 -25.12 -16.96 -12.19
C ILE A 273 -25.20 -16.89 -10.65
N PRO A 274 -24.08 -17.02 -9.89
CA PRO A 274 -24.12 -16.81 -8.44
C PRO A 274 -24.61 -15.42 -8.02
N ALA A 275 -24.33 -14.37 -8.79
CA ALA A 275 -24.83 -13.02 -8.54
C ALA A 275 -26.36 -12.94 -8.69
N LEU A 276 -26.91 -13.54 -9.74
CA LEU A 276 -28.36 -13.62 -9.95
C LEU A 276 -29.04 -14.48 -8.89
N LEU A 277 -28.39 -15.55 -8.42
CA LEU A 277 -28.87 -16.38 -7.31
C LEU A 277 -28.98 -15.58 -6.00
N LEU A 278 -28.07 -14.64 -5.73
CA LEU A 278 -28.21 -13.72 -4.58
C LEU A 278 -29.46 -12.85 -4.72
N GLY A 279 -29.70 -12.30 -5.92
CA GLY A 279 -30.92 -11.53 -6.21
C GLY A 279 -32.19 -12.34 -6.03
N GLU A 280 -32.19 -13.60 -6.46
CA GLU A 280 -33.32 -14.49 -6.28
C GLU A 280 -33.55 -14.84 -4.79
N GLN A 281 -32.49 -15.03 -4.00
CA GLN A 281 -32.60 -15.21 -2.56
C GLN A 281 -33.20 -13.97 -1.87
N ASP A 282 -32.82 -12.76 -2.27
CA ASP A 282 -33.37 -11.51 -1.73
C ASP A 282 -34.83 -11.30 -2.15
N ARG A 283 -35.21 -11.72 -3.37
CA ARG A 283 -36.60 -11.77 -3.83
C ARG A 283 -37.43 -12.72 -2.99
N VAL A 284 -36.96 -13.96 -2.77
CA VAL A 284 -37.66 -14.98 -1.96
C VAL A 284 -37.81 -14.54 -0.50
N ARG A 285 -36.82 -13.81 0.04
CA ARG A 285 -36.90 -13.22 1.39
C ARG A 285 -37.84 -12.01 1.48
N GLY A 286 -38.34 -11.50 0.35
CA GLY A 286 -39.24 -10.35 0.30
C GLY A 286 -38.56 -9.01 0.60
N VAL A 287 -37.22 -8.94 0.53
CA VAL A 287 -36.46 -7.71 0.78
C VAL A 287 -36.31 -6.86 -0.49
N MET A 288 -36.46 -7.49 -1.66
CA MET A 288 -36.35 -6.85 -2.97
C MET A 288 -37.72 -6.40 -3.48
N GLY A 289 -37.89 -5.09 -3.71
CA GLY A 289 -39.12 -4.55 -4.30
C GLY A 289 -39.21 -4.74 -5.82
N ASP A 290 -40.42 -4.63 -6.40
CA ASP A 290 -40.64 -4.80 -7.84
C ASP A 290 -39.81 -3.85 -8.71
N VAL A 291 -39.59 -2.62 -8.24
CA VAL A 291 -38.75 -1.63 -8.93
C VAL A 291 -37.28 -2.08 -8.97
N GLN A 292 -36.76 -2.57 -7.84
CA GLN A 292 -35.39 -3.10 -7.77
C GLN A 292 -35.22 -4.36 -8.61
N ARG A 293 -36.25 -5.22 -8.65
CA ARG A 293 -36.25 -6.42 -9.49
C ARG A 293 -36.13 -6.06 -10.98
N ARG A 294 -36.91 -5.09 -11.45
CA ARG A 294 -36.81 -4.60 -12.83
C ARG A 294 -35.46 -3.93 -13.11
N GLN A 295 -34.95 -3.14 -12.15
CA GLN A 295 -33.64 -2.51 -12.26
C GLN A 295 -32.53 -3.56 -12.45
N VAL A 296 -32.49 -4.58 -11.58
CA VAL A 296 -31.50 -5.66 -11.65
C VAL A 296 -31.60 -6.42 -12.97
N ALA A 297 -32.82 -6.73 -13.42
CA ALA A 297 -33.03 -7.41 -14.70
C ALA A 297 -32.56 -6.56 -15.89
N ALA A 298 -32.90 -5.27 -15.91
CA ALA A 298 -32.46 -4.35 -16.96
C ALA A 298 -30.94 -4.22 -16.98
N SER A 299 -30.29 -3.98 -15.83
CA SER A 299 -28.84 -3.90 -15.75
C SER A 299 -28.16 -5.21 -16.16
N ALA A 300 -28.74 -6.37 -15.82
CA ALA A 300 -28.20 -7.67 -16.21
C ALA A 300 -28.30 -7.89 -17.72
N GLN A 301 -29.40 -7.46 -18.35
CA GLN A 301 -29.56 -7.51 -19.80
C GLN A 301 -28.57 -6.60 -20.51
N THR A 302 -28.39 -5.36 -20.02
CA THR A 302 -27.39 -4.42 -20.56
C THR A 302 -25.97 -4.98 -20.42
N LEU A 303 -25.61 -5.57 -19.27
CA LEU A 303 -24.32 -6.23 -19.08
C LEU A 303 -24.10 -7.33 -20.13
N VAL A 304 -25.08 -8.22 -20.32
CA VAL A 304 -24.98 -9.30 -21.32
C VAL A 304 -24.85 -8.74 -22.73
N ALA A 305 -25.58 -7.66 -23.05
CA ALA A 305 -25.49 -7.00 -24.35
C ALA A 305 -24.11 -6.36 -24.59
N ASN A 306 -23.52 -5.75 -23.56
CA ASN A 306 -22.18 -5.15 -23.68
C ASN A 306 -21.08 -6.20 -23.85
N LEU A 307 -21.23 -7.37 -23.22
CA LEU A 307 -20.27 -8.47 -23.34
C LEU A 307 -20.37 -9.27 -24.65
N ASP A 308 -21.31 -8.94 -25.54
CA ASP A 308 -21.47 -9.59 -26.86
C ASP A 308 -20.23 -9.43 -27.72
N ASP A 309 -19.55 -8.29 -27.65
CA ASP A 309 -18.33 -8.03 -28.42
C ASP A 309 -17.18 -8.93 -27.92
N SER A 310 -17.03 -9.10 -26.61
CA SER A 310 -16.05 -10.05 -26.03
C SER A 310 -16.37 -11.51 -26.40
N ALA A 311 -17.66 -11.88 -26.50
CA ALA A 311 -18.06 -13.21 -26.94
C ALA A 311 -17.67 -13.48 -28.41
N GLN A 312 -17.74 -12.46 -29.26
CA GLN A 312 -17.33 -12.54 -30.66
C GLN A 312 -15.81 -12.67 -30.78
N GLU A 313 -15.05 -11.89 -30.02
CA GLU A 313 -13.58 -12.00 -29.98
C GLU A 313 -13.11 -13.40 -29.55
N GLU A 314 -13.68 -13.97 -28.48
CA GLU A 314 -13.36 -15.34 -28.05
C GLU A 314 -13.71 -16.39 -29.13
N ALA A 315 -14.86 -16.23 -29.80
CA ALA A 315 -15.29 -17.14 -30.86
C ALA A 315 -14.40 -17.08 -32.11
N GLU A 316 -13.90 -15.89 -32.46
CA GLU A 316 -12.94 -15.68 -33.55
C GLU A 316 -11.57 -16.31 -33.25
N GLU A 317 -11.15 -16.31 -31.98
CA GLU A 317 -9.93 -16.98 -31.53
C GLU A 317 -10.05 -18.52 -31.52
N GLU A 318 -11.22 -19.07 -31.18
CA GLU A 318 -11.46 -20.52 -31.15
C GLU A 318 -11.75 -21.12 -32.54
N ASP A 319 -12.52 -20.45 -33.41
CA ASP A 319 -12.83 -20.90 -34.78
C ASP A 319 -13.13 -19.72 -35.75
N PRO A 320 -12.15 -19.25 -36.54
CA PRO A 320 -12.32 -18.08 -37.42
C PRO A 320 -13.31 -18.29 -38.57
N ALA A 321 -13.82 -19.50 -38.80
CA ALA A 321 -14.82 -19.79 -39.82
C ALA A 321 -16.27 -19.61 -39.33
N ALA A 322 -16.52 -19.56 -38.01
CA ALA A 322 -17.87 -19.45 -37.44
C ALA A 322 -18.37 -18.00 -37.32
N ALA A 323 -17.47 -17.02 -37.26
CA ALA A 323 -17.79 -15.60 -37.06
C ALA A 323 -18.51 -14.94 -38.27
N GLU A 324 -18.36 -15.47 -39.49
CA GLU A 324 -19.01 -14.93 -40.69
C GLU A 324 -20.54 -15.16 -40.72
N GLU A 325 -21.09 -16.14 -39.99
CA GLU A 325 -22.54 -16.40 -39.96
C GLU A 325 -23.31 -15.51 -38.96
N THR A 326 -22.66 -15.07 -37.87
CA THR A 326 -23.27 -14.26 -36.80
C THR A 326 -23.41 -12.77 -37.17
N GLY A 327 -22.44 -12.22 -37.89
CA GLY A 327 -22.47 -10.81 -38.35
C GLY A 327 -23.67 -10.49 -39.25
N SER A 328 -24.18 -11.47 -40.02
CA SER A 328 -25.33 -11.25 -40.91
C SER A 328 -26.70 -11.17 -40.19
N ARG A 329 -26.77 -11.49 -38.89
CA ARG A 329 -28.02 -11.47 -38.11
C ARG A 329 -28.25 -10.12 -37.41
N LYS A 330 -27.17 -9.45 -36.98
CA LYS A 330 -27.20 -8.15 -36.26
C LYS A 330 -27.82 -7.04 -37.11
N ASP A 331 -27.58 -7.04 -38.43
CA ASP A 331 -28.16 -6.07 -39.38
C ASP A 331 -29.69 -6.13 -39.53
N LYS A 332 -30.35 -7.20 -39.06
CA LYS A 332 -31.82 -7.35 -39.15
C LYS A 332 -32.57 -6.92 -37.89
N GLU A 333 -31.93 -6.92 -36.73
CA GLU A 333 -32.61 -6.63 -35.45
C GLU A 333 -32.59 -5.14 -35.09
N THR A 334 -31.64 -4.35 -35.61
CA THR A 334 -31.52 -2.90 -35.32
C THR A 334 -32.63 -2.02 -35.93
N GLN A 335 -33.65 -2.58 -36.60
CA GLN A 335 -34.74 -1.81 -37.23
C GLN A 335 -36.11 -1.90 -36.52
N GLY A 336 -36.20 -2.48 -35.32
CA GLY A 336 -37.48 -2.66 -34.65
C GLY A 336 -37.45 -2.59 -33.13
N GLU A 337 -37.08 -1.45 -32.54
CA GLU A 337 -37.27 -1.21 -31.11
C GLU A 337 -38.28 -0.08 -30.90
N GLY A 338 -39.53 -0.47 -30.65
CA GLY A 338 -40.50 0.33 -29.91
C GLY A 338 -40.51 -0.15 -28.46
N GLU A 339 -40.78 0.77 -27.53
CA GLU A 339 -40.93 0.52 -26.08
C GLU A 339 -41.92 -0.64 -25.81
N ASP A 340 -41.41 -1.86 -25.69
CA ASP A 340 -42.17 -3.01 -25.19
C ASP A 340 -41.82 -3.19 -23.70
N ASP A 341 -42.85 -3.11 -22.85
CA ASP A 341 -42.79 -3.50 -21.44
C ASP A 341 -42.28 -4.94 -21.36
N VAL A 342 -41.06 -5.12 -20.86
CA VAL A 342 -40.44 -6.45 -20.74
C VAL A 342 -41.22 -7.26 -19.69
N GLU A 343 -42.05 -8.18 -20.17
CA GLU A 343 -42.81 -9.11 -19.33
C GLU A 343 -41.84 -10.15 -18.72
N LEU A 344 -41.34 -9.83 -17.53
CA LEU A 344 -40.42 -10.70 -16.79
C LEU A 344 -41.17 -11.94 -16.27
N PRO A 345 -40.64 -13.17 -16.46
CA PRO A 345 -41.27 -14.38 -15.93
C PRO A 345 -41.41 -14.28 -14.40
N ASP A 346 -42.58 -14.62 -13.88
CA ASP A 346 -42.94 -14.46 -12.47
C ASP A 346 -42.30 -15.51 -11.54
N GLY A 347 -41.59 -16.49 -12.12
CA GLY A 347 -40.86 -17.53 -11.40
C GLY A 347 -41.77 -18.55 -10.70
N THR A 348 -43.08 -18.52 -10.96
CA THR A 348 -44.05 -19.40 -10.29
C THR A 348 -44.08 -20.83 -10.83
N ASP A 349 -43.49 -21.05 -12.02
CA ASP A 349 -43.45 -22.36 -12.69
C ASP A 349 -42.12 -23.13 -12.50
N MET A 350 -41.14 -22.57 -11.78
CA MET A 350 -39.93 -23.32 -11.42
C MET A 350 -40.11 -24.02 -10.06
N ALA A 351 -40.87 -25.10 -10.08
CA ALA A 351 -40.99 -26.01 -8.94
C ALA A 351 -39.91 -27.12 -9.00
N VAL A 352 -38.91 -26.93 -8.11
CA VAL A 352 -37.89 -27.86 -7.57
C VAL A 352 -36.75 -28.28 -8.49
#